data_AF-A0A109LG71-F1
#
_entry.id   AF-A0A109LG71-F1
#
_cell.length_a   1.000
_cell.length_b   1.000
_cell.length_c   1.000
_cell.angle_alpha   90.00
_cell.angle_beta   90.00
_cell.angle_gamma   90.00
#
_symmetry.space_group_name_H-M   'P 1'
#
loop_
_entity.id
_entity.type
_entity.pdbx_description
1 polymer ?
#
loop_
_entity_poly.entity_id
_entity_poly.type
_entity_poly.pdbx_seq_one_letter_code
_entity_poly.pdbx_strand_id
1 'polypeptide(L)'
;MTRYIFVTGGVVSSLGKGIASASLAAILEARGLKVTMLKLDPYINVDPGTMSPFQHGEVFVTHDGAETDLDLGHYERFIRTTMTQNNNFTTGRVYEHVLRKERRGDYLGATIQVIPHITDEIKRRIIKGQAMPTWRWSRSVAPWVTSSPNRSSKPSASCVSKSAPSARC
;
A
#
# COMPACT_ATOMS: atom_id res chain seq x y z
N MET A 1 9.32 -16.95 -7.98
CA MET A 1 8.64 -16.19 -9.05
C MET A 1 7.37 -15.60 -8.46
N THR A 2 7.15 -14.29 -8.60
CA THR A 2 5.92 -13.61 -8.15
C THR A 2 4.75 -13.96 -9.07
N ARG A 3 3.56 -14.17 -8.50
CA ARG A 3 2.32 -14.39 -9.26
C ARG A 3 1.48 -13.11 -9.20
N TYR A 4 0.82 -12.78 -10.30
CA TYR A 4 -0.05 -11.61 -10.41
C TYR A 4 -1.49 -12.06 -10.60
N ILE A 5 -2.41 -11.44 -9.86
CA ILE A 5 -3.85 -11.57 -10.05
C ILE A 5 -4.36 -10.18 -10.43
N PHE A 6 -4.84 -10.03 -11.66
CA PHE A 6 -5.44 -8.78 -12.12
C PHE A 6 -6.93 -8.80 -11.84
N VAL A 7 -7.41 -7.83 -11.06
CA VAL A 7 -8.82 -7.69 -10.71
C VAL A 7 -9.42 -6.55 -11.53
N THR A 8 -10.34 -6.88 -12.42
CA THR A 8 -11.06 -5.93 -13.28
C THR A 8 -12.56 -5.91 -12.94
N GLY A 9 -13.27 -4.86 -13.34
CA GLY A 9 -14.73 -4.77 -13.21
C GLY A 9 -15.39 -4.47 -14.54
N GLY A 10 -16.56 -5.06 -14.76
CA GLY A 10 -17.44 -4.76 -15.90
C GLY A 10 -18.79 -4.24 -15.44
N VAL A 11 -19.61 -3.81 -16.40
CA VAL A 11 -20.99 -3.32 -16.24
C VAL A 11 -21.09 -1.98 -15.52
N VAL A 12 -20.82 -1.92 -14.22
CA VAL A 12 -20.92 -0.68 -13.42
C VAL A 12 -19.78 -0.55 -12.40
N SER A 13 -19.52 0.69 -12.00
CA SER A 13 -18.64 1.01 -10.88
C SER A 13 -19.31 0.72 -9.52
N SER A 14 -18.57 0.80 -8.43
CA SER A 14 -19.07 0.61 -7.06
C SER A 14 -19.54 -0.81 -6.67
N LEU A 15 -19.19 -1.83 -7.45
CA LEU A 15 -19.47 -3.25 -7.15
C LEU A 15 -18.64 -3.85 -5.98
N GLY A 16 -17.89 -3.04 -5.24
CA GLY A 16 -17.07 -3.54 -4.13
C GLY A 16 -15.79 -4.26 -4.54
N LYS A 17 -15.18 -3.89 -5.68
CA LYS A 17 -13.92 -4.50 -6.17
C LYS A 17 -12.79 -4.45 -5.14
N GLY A 18 -12.62 -3.32 -4.46
CA GLY A 18 -11.58 -3.14 -3.43
C GLY A 18 -11.77 -4.10 -2.25
N ILE A 19 -13.00 -4.28 -1.77
CA ILE A 19 -13.33 -5.21 -0.68
C ILE A 19 -13.19 -6.67 -1.13
N ALA A 20 -13.64 -7.00 -2.33
CA ALA A 20 -13.55 -8.36 -2.88
C ALA A 20 -12.08 -8.79 -3.06
N SER A 21 -11.23 -7.92 -3.61
CA SER A 21 -9.80 -8.19 -3.77
C SER A 21 -9.08 -8.27 -2.42
N ALA A 22 -9.43 -7.39 -1.46
CA ALA A 22 -8.88 -7.43 -0.11
C ALA A 22 -9.24 -8.73 0.64
N SER A 23 -10.49 -9.19 0.50
CA SER A 23 -10.96 -10.46 1.08
C SER A 23 -10.22 -11.66 0.49
N LEU A 24 -10.00 -11.67 -0.84
CA LEU A 24 -9.19 -12.70 -1.50
C LEU A 24 -7.75 -12.69 -0.98
N ALA A 25 -7.15 -11.51 -0.84
CA ALA A 25 -5.81 -11.35 -0.30
C ALA A 25 -5.70 -11.87 1.14
N ALA A 26 -6.70 -11.62 1.99
CA ALA A 26 -6.76 -12.14 3.35
C ALA A 26 -6.80 -13.68 3.40
N ILE A 27 -7.57 -14.33 2.52
CA ILE A 27 -7.61 -15.80 2.41
C ILE A 27 -6.25 -16.35 1.99
N LEU A 28 -5.59 -15.71 1.02
CA LEU A 28 -4.26 -16.11 0.56
C LEU A 28 -3.20 -15.93 1.66
N GLU A 29 -3.25 -14.81 2.41
CA GLU A 29 -2.38 -14.57 3.56
C GLU A 29 -2.61 -15.59 4.69
N ALA A 30 -3.86 -15.93 4.98
CA ALA A 30 -4.21 -16.96 5.96
C ALA A 30 -3.68 -18.35 5.59
N ARG A 31 -3.46 -18.62 4.30
CA ARG A 31 -2.79 -19.83 3.79
C ARG A 31 -1.26 -19.76 3.84
N GLY A 32 -0.69 -18.73 4.47
CA GLY A 32 0.75 -18.54 4.63
C GLY A 32 1.46 -17.98 3.39
N LEU A 33 0.72 -17.49 2.39
CA LEU A 33 1.31 -16.84 1.24
C LEU A 33 1.67 -15.38 1.58
N LYS A 34 2.80 -14.91 1.06
CA LYS A 34 3.12 -13.49 1.09
C LYS A 34 2.27 -12.78 0.03
N VAL A 35 1.46 -11.81 0.45
CA VAL A 35 0.56 -11.08 -0.45
C VAL A 35 0.78 -9.58 -0.28
N THR A 36 0.74 -8.86 -1.40
CA THR A 36 0.67 -7.39 -1.44
C THR A 36 -0.39 -7.00 -2.45
N MET A 37 -0.83 -5.75 -2.40
CA MET A 37 -1.91 -5.23 -3.24
C MET A 37 -1.49 -3.92 -3.88
N LEU A 38 -2.00 -3.69 -5.09
CA LEU A 38 -1.77 -2.45 -5.83
C LEU A 38 -3.11 -1.91 -6.34
N LYS A 39 -3.29 -0.60 -6.26
CA LYS A 39 -4.42 0.12 -6.85
C LYS A 39 -3.92 0.99 -8.01
N LEU A 40 -4.49 0.75 -9.19
CA LEU A 40 -4.23 1.50 -10.41
C LEU A 40 -5.44 2.39 -10.68
N ASP A 41 -5.26 3.68 -10.48
CA ASP A 41 -6.34 4.65 -10.58
C ASP A 41 -6.35 5.35 -11.94
N PRO A 42 -7.48 5.36 -12.67
CA PRO A 42 -7.50 5.87 -14.04
C PRO A 42 -7.55 7.40 -14.15
N TYR A 43 -7.63 8.14 -13.03
CA TYR A 43 -7.74 9.60 -13.03
C TYR A 43 -6.41 10.31 -13.31
N ILE A 44 -6.51 11.57 -13.76
CA ILE A 44 -5.37 12.39 -14.19
C ILE A 44 -4.68 13.17 -13.07
N ASN A 45 -5.27 13.23 -11.87
CA ASN A 45 -4.60 13.78 -10.69
C ASN A 45 -3.33 12.97 -10.42
N VAL A 46 -2.21 13.64 -10.12
CA VAL A 46 -0.92 12.97 -9.84
C VAL A 46 -0.99 12.16 -8.55
N ASP A 47 -1.76 12.64 -7.59
CA ASP A 47 -2.10 12.02 -6.32
C ASP A 47 -3.49 12.52 -5.88
N PRO A 48 -4.15 11.80 -4.96
CA PRO A 48 -5.46 12.19 -4.45
C PRO A 48 -5.40 13.31 -3.41
N GLY A 49 -4.23 13.81 -3.01
CA GLY A 49 -4.11 14.91 -2.04
C GLY A 49 -4.76 16.21 -2.48
N THR A 50 -4.91 16.39 -3.81
CA THR A 50 -5.60 17.54 -4.41
C THR A 50 -7.11 17.33 -4.60
N MET A 51 -7.65 16.15 -4.27
CA MET A 51 -9.05 15.80 -4.52
C MET A 51 -9.93 16.19 -3.33
N SER A 52 -11.15 16.65 -3.62
CA SER A 52 -12.13 16.97 -2.58
C SER A 52 -12.61 15.70 -1.86
N PRO A 53 -12.54 15.62 -0.52
CA PRO A 53 -13.02 14.45 0.22
C PRO A 53 -14.50 14.15 0.04
N PHE A 54 -15.30 15.17 -0.28
CA PHE A 54 -16.74 15.01 -0.53
C PHE A 54 -17.05 14.34 -1.87
N GLN A 55 -16.11 14.37 -2.81
CA GLN A 55 -16.30 13.78 -4.15
C GLN A 55 -15.61 12.43 -4.29
N HIS A 56 -14.43 12.27 -3.69
CA HIS A 56 -13.59 11.08 -3.87
C HIS A 56 -13.47 10.21 -2.61
N GLY A 57 -14.03 10.66 -1.48
CA GLY A 57 -13.83 10.00 -0.18
C GLY A 57 -12.52 10.43 0.49
N GLU A 58 -12.17 9.74 1.57
CA GLU A 58 -10.97 10.06 2.34
C GLU A 58 -9.68 9.89 1.53
N VAL A 59 -8.67 10.68 1.86
CA VAL A 59 -7.29 10.46 1.41
C VAL A 59 -6.60 9.56 2.43
N PHE A 60 -6.15 8.39 2.00
CA PHE A 60 -5.42 7.47 2.86
C PHE A 60 -3.93 7.80 2.87
N VAL A 61 -3.34 7.95 4.06
CA VAL A 61 -1.92 8.24 4.22
C VAL A 61 -1.17 6.98 4.63
N THR A 62 -0.23 6.57 3.79
CA THR A 62 0.66 5.42 4.02
C THR A 62 1.78 5.76 5.01
N HIS A 63 2.44 4.74 5.57
CA HIS A 63 3.53 4.93 6.52
C HIS A 63 4.72 5.72 5.94
N ASP A 64 4.98 5.65 4.63
CA ASP A 64 6.01 6.45 3.96
C ASP A 64 5.54 7.87 3.58
N GLY A 65 4.39 8.30 4.10
CA GLY A 65 3.87 9.66 3.95
C GLY A 65 3.20 9.93 2.62
N ALA A 66 2.90 8.90 1.82
CA ALA A 66 2.20 9.10 0.56
C ALA A 66 0.69 9.19 0.77
N GLU A 67 0.11 10.25 0.20
CA GLU A 67 -1.33 10.43 0.03
C GLU A 67 -1.83 9.55 -1.12
N THR A 68 -2.82 8.71 -0.83
CA THR A 68 -3.27 7.62 -1.70
C THR A 68 -4.78 7.43 -1.63
N ASP A 69 -5.31 6.63 -2.56
CA ASP A 69 -6.71 6.26 -2.60
C ASP A 69 -7.16 5.47 -1.36
N LEU A 70 -8.42 5.63 -0.97
CA LEU A 70 -9.01 4.98 0.21
C LEU A 70 -8.95 3.44 0.16
N ASP A 71 -8.85 2.84 -1.04
CA ASP A 71 -8.75 1.39 -1.17
C ASP A 71 -7.50 0.83 -0.46
N LEU A 72 -6.41 1.60 -0.33
CA LEU A 72 -5.23 1.14 0.41
C LEU A 72 -5.54 0.95 1.90
N GLY A 73 -6.43 1.79 2.46
CA GLY A 73 -6.95 1.58 3.80
C GLY A 73 -7.77 0.29 3.91
N HIS A 74 -8.55 -0.06 2.89
CA HIS A 74 -9.21 -1.37 2.86
C HIS A 74 -8.20 -2.51 2.82
N TYR A 75 -7.11 -2.39 2.05
CA TYR A 75 -6.11 -3.44 1.96
C TYR A 75 -5.40 -3.66 3.30
N GLU A 76 -4.91 -2.60 3.94
CA GLU A 76 -4.24 -2.71 5.25
C GLU A 76 -5.16 -3.21 6.38
N ARG A 77 -6.48 -3.02 6.26
CA ARG A 77 -7.44 -3.57 7.23
C ARG A 77 -7.68 -5.07 7.06
N PHE A 78 -7.40 -5.63 5.88
CA PHE A 78 -7.63 -7.05 5.57
C PHE A 78 -6.36 -7.90 5.63
N ILE A 79 -5.21 -7.33 5.28
CA ILE A 79 -3.91 -8.03 5.27
C ILE A 79 -2.87 -7.30 6.10
N ARG A 80 -1.85 -8.01 6.58
CA ARG A 80 -0.82 -7.46 7.46
C ARG A 80 0.27 -6.68 6.74
N THR A 81 0.35 -6.80 5.41
CA THR A 81 1.34 -6.09 4.61
C THR A 81 1.07 -4.59 4.64
N THR A 82 2.06 -3.80 5.06
CA THR A 82 2.01 -2.34 5.02
C THR A 82 2.16 -1.84 3.59
N MET A 83 1.27 -0.94 3.18
CA MET A 83 1.27 -0.29 1.89
C MET A 83 2.25 0.90 1.87
N THR A 84 2.76 1.20 0.68
CA THR A 84 3.69 2.30 0.42
C THR A 84 3.21 3.11 -0.77
N GLN A 85 3.91 4.20 -1.10
CA GLN A 85 3.68 4.96 -2.33
C GLN A 85 3.71 4.11 -3.63
N ASN A 86 4.34 2.93 -3.61
CA ASN A 86 4.41 2.06 -4.80
C ASN A 86 3.14 1.20 -4.97
N ASN A 87 2.28 1.14 -3.95
CA ASN A 87 1.04 0.39 -3.96
C ASN A 87 -0.13 1.18 -4.56
N ASN A 88 0.03 2.48 -4.84
CA ASN A 88 -0.96 3.28 -5.53
C ASN A 88 -0.30 4.17 -6.58
N PHE A 89 -0.87 4.17 -7.79
CA PHE A 89 -0.49 5.13 -8.81
C PHE A 89 -1.63 5.40 -9.78
N THR A 90 -1.57 6.59 -10.37
CA THR A 90 -2.64 7.15 -11.18
C THR A 90 -2.20 7.29 -12.63
N THR A 91 -3.14 7.44 -13.56
CA THR A 91 -2.85 7.84 -14.94
C THR A 91 -2.05 9.15 -14.96
N GLY A 92 -2.45 10.13 -14.15
CA GLY A 92 -1.74 11.41 -14.03
C GLY A 92 -0.26 11.25 -13.76
N ARG A 93 0.08 10.45 -12.74
CA ARG A 93 1.46 10.20 -12.32
C ARG A 93 2.28 9.41 -13.34
N VAL A 94 1.62 8.55 -14.13
CA VAL A 94 2.26 7.84 -15.25
C VAL A 94 2.62 8.82 -16.36
N TYR A 95 1.66 9.65 -16.78
CA TYR A 95 1.87 10.65 -17.83
C TYR A 95 2.91 11.68 -17.43
N GLU A 96 2.83 12.22 -16.21
CA GLU A 96 3.81 13.15 -15.65
C GLU A 96 5.23 12.56 -15.73
N HIS A 97 5.39 11.30 -15.31
CA HIS A 97 6.72 10.66 -15.33
C HIS A 97 7.26 10.48 -16.74
N VAL A 98 6.40 10.06 -17.70
CA VAL A 98 6.79 9.88 -19.09
C VAL A 98 7.13 11.23 -19.73
N LEU A 99 6.33 12.26 -19.53
CA LEU A 99 6.60 13.61 -20.05
C LEU A 99 7.88 14.20 -19.47
N ARG A 100 8.15 13.99 -18.17
CA ARG A 100 9.40 14.45 -17.55
C ARG A 100 10.64 13.78 -18.16
N LYS A 101 10.56 12.48 -18.46
CA LYS A 101 11.64 11.75 -19.16
C LYS A 101 11.84 12.26 -20.58
N GLU A 102 10.76 12.55 -21.28
CA GLU A 102 10.80 13.15 -22.63
C GLU A 102 11.50 14.51 -22.60
N ARG A 103 11.08 15.42 -21.72
CA ARG A 103 11.72 16.74 -21.59
C ARG A 103 13.18 16.69 -21.17
N ARG A 104 13.61 15.63 -20.50
CA ARG A 104 15.03 15.40 -20.15
C ARG A 104 15.85 14.83 -21.30
N GLY A 105 15.21 14.33 -22.36
CA GLY A 105 15.87 13.71 -23.52
C GLY A 105 16.09 12.20 -23.38
N ASP A 106 15.49 11.53 -22.40
CA ASP A 106 15.70 10.08 -22.14
C ASP A 106 15.24 9.19 -23.31
N TYR A 107 14.32 9.68 -24.15
CA TYR A 107 13.82 8.96 -25.32
C TYR A 107 14.57 9.29 -26.61
N LEU A 108 15.69 10.02 -26.54
CA LEU A 108 16.62 10.24 -27.66
C LEU A 108 15.94 10.81 -28.93
N GLY A 109 14.96 11.70 -28.76
CA GLY A 109 14.23 12.32 -29.87
C GLY A 109 13.13 11.45 -30.50
N ALA A 110 12.82 10.28 -29.92
CA ALA A 110 11.74 9.43 -30.39
C ALA A 110 10.35 10.04 -30.11
N THR A 111 9.38 9.73 -30.98
CA THR A 111 7.97 10.10 -30.77
C THR A 111 7.40 9.34 -29.57
N ILE A 112 6.89 10.08 -28.59
CA ILE A 112 6.23 9.48 -27.42
C ILE A 112 4.81 9.08 -27.76
N GLN A 113 4.47 7.84 -27.39
CA GLN A 113 3.21 7.18 -27.72
C GLN A 113 2.67 6.44 -26.49
N VAL A 114 1.35 6.22 -26.47
CA VAL A 114 0.72 5.40 -25.42
C VAL A 114 1.34 4.00 -25.38
N ILE A 115 1.49 3.37 -26.55
CA ILE A 115 2.22 2.12 -26.72
C ILE A 115 3.52 2.44 -27.46
N PRO A 116 4.71 2.07 -26.95
CA PRO A 116 4.92 1.32 -25.72
C PRO A 116 5.09 2.19 -24.46
N HIS A 117 5.44 3.48 -24.59
CA HIS A 117 6.00 4.29 -23.49
C HIS A 117 5.11 4.38 -22.24
N ILE A 118 3.81 4.67 -22.39
CA ILE A 118 2.87 4.72 -21.26
C ILE A 118 2.64 3.31 -20.70
N THR A 119 2.43 2.32 -21.57
CA THR A 119 2.25 0.93 -21.13
C THR A 119 3.48 0.33 -20.44
N ASP A 120 4.68 0.73 -20.84
CA ASP A 120 5.94 0.32 -20.23
C ASP A 120 6.12 0.95 -18.85
N GLU A 121 5.74 2.22 -18.69
CA GLU A 121 5.73 2.87 -17.38
C GLU A 121 4.71 2.23 -16.42
N ILE A 122 3.53 1.84 -16.92
CA ILE A 122 2.54 1.09 -16.13
C ILE A 122 3.12 -0.27 -15.71
N LYS A 123 3.69 -1.05 -16.64
CA LYS A 123 4.35 -2.33 -16.34
C LYS A 123 5.47 -2.16 -15.31
N ARG A 124 6.31 -1.14 -15.47
CA ARG A 124 7.42 -0.83 -14.54
C ARG A 124 6.90 -0.59 -13.11
N ARG A 125 5.79 0.14 -12.96
CA ARG A 125 5.18 0.41 -11.65
C ARG A 125 4.57 -0.84 -11.02
N ILE A 126 3.91 -1.69 -11.81
CA ILE A 126 3.39 -3.00 -11.32
C ILE A 126 4.55 -3.87 -10.81
N ILE A 127 5.65 -3.94 -11.58
CA ILE A 127 6.84 -4.69 -11.18
C ILE A 127 7.49 -4.09 -9.93
N LYS A 128 7.49 -2.75 -9.78
CA LYS A 128 8.05 -2.08 -8.60
C LYS A 128 7.21 -2.32 -7.34
N GLY A 129 5.88 -2.21 -7.44
CA GLY A 129 4.96 -2.41 -6.31
C GLY A 129 4.85 -3.86 -5.83
N GLN A 130 5.42 -4.83 -6.55
CA GLN A 130 5.53 -6.20 -6.07
C GLN A 130 6.47 -6.35 -4.85
N ALA A 131 7.41 -5.40 -4.67
CA ALA A 131 8.42 -5.47 -3.62
C ALA A 131 7.76 -5.21 -2.27
N MET A 132 7.72 -6.22 -1.40
CA MET A 132 7.20 -6.07 -0.05
C MET A 132 8.27 -5.48 0.88
N PRO A 133 7.92 -4.48 1.71
CA PRO A 133 8.78 -4.10 2.81
C PRO A 133 8.98 -5.30 3.73
N THR A 134 10.24 -5.68 3.97
CA THR A 134 10.57 -6.70 4.98
C THR A 134 10.49 -6.08 6.35
N TRP A 135 9.28 -5.78 6.84
CA TRP A 135 9.12 -5.42 8.25
C TRP A 135 9.18 -6.70 9.08
N ARG A 136 10.36 -7.00 9.63
CA ARG A 136 10.58 -8.12 10.53
C ARG A 136 10.15 -7.70 11.94
N TRP A 137 8.86 -7.85 12.26
CA TRP A 137 8.54 -8.09 13.68
C TRP A 137 9.17 -9.43 14.02
N SER A 138 10.27 -9.41 14.78
CA SER A 138 10.68 -10.58 15.54
C SER A 138 9.49 -10.95 16.41
N ARG A 139 8.74 -11.99 16.02
CA ARG A 139 7.82 -12.66 16.90
C ARG A 139 8.65 -13.34 17.99
N SER A 140 9.08 -12.57 18.99
CA SER A 140 9.26 -13.11 20.32
C SER A 140 7.85 -13.39 20.83
N VAL A 141 7.27 -14.50 20.38
CA VAL A 141 6.19 -15.12 21.12
C VAL A 141 6.84 -15.50 22.44
N ALA A 142 6.64 -14.67 23.47
CA ALA A 142 6.89 -15.13 24.82
C ALA A 142 6.01 -16.39 24.97
N PRO A 143 6.59 -17.57 25.25
CA PRO A 143 5.78 -18.73 25.54
C PRO A 143 4.88 -18.34 26.71
N TRP A 144 3.57 -18.50 26.52
CA TRP A 144 2.63 -18.48 27.63
C TRP A 144 3.07 -19.58 28.59
N VAL A 145 3.73 -19.20 29.67
CA VAL A 145 4.03 -20.09 30.79
C VAL A 145 2.68 -20.47 31.38
N THR A 146 2.25 -21.70 31.11
CA THR A 146 1.16 -22.33 31.86
C THR A 146 1.68 -22.68 33.25
N SER A 147 1.62 -21.75 34.18
CA SER A 147 1.73 -22.05 35.61
C SER A 147 0.36 -21.86 36.27
N SER A 148 -0.23 -22.98 36.66
CA SER A 148 -1.45 -23.09 37.47
C SER A 148 -1.34 -22.25 38.76
N PRO A 149 -2.47 -21.78 39.32
CA PRO A 149 -2.48 -20.73 40.33
C PRO A 149 -2.14 -21.29 41.71
N ASN A 150 -1.12 -20.74 42.37
CA ASN A 150 -1.08 -20.80 43.82
C ASN A 150 -0.45 -19.55 44.45
N ARG A 151 -1.28 -18.90 45.27
CA ARG A 151 -1.02 -18.03 46.42
C ARG A 151 0.08 -16.95 46.39
N SER A 152 -0.41 -15.73 46.58
CA SER A 152 0.13 -14.68 47.46
C SER A 152 1.48 -14.07 47.15
N SER A 153 1.47 -13.03 46.31
CA SER A 153 2.20 -11.78 46.54
C SER A 153 1.80 -10.77 45.46
N LYS A 154 1.22 -9.62 45.86
CA LYS A 154 1.02 -8.47 44.96
C LYS A 154 2.38 -7.91 44.53
N PRO A 155 2.59 -7.57 43.26
CA PRO A 155 3.53 -6.51 42.90
C PRO A 155 2.77 -5.25 42.50
N SER A 156 3.25 -4.13 43.04
CA SER A 156 2.83 -2.75 42.79
C SER A 156 2.82 -2.38 41.31
N ALA A 157 1.79 -1.67 40.88
CA ALA A 157 1.73 -1.00 39.59
C ALA A 157 2.81 0.10 39.53
N SER A 158 3.77 -0.05 38.62
CA SER A 158 4.64 1.04 38.18
C SER A 158 4.24 1.45 36.76
N CYS A 159 3.59 2.60 36.64
CA CYS A 159 3.41 3.30 35.37
C CYS A 159 4.78 3.55 34.72
N VAL A 160 5.05 2.92 33.58
CA VAL A 160 6.16 3.34 32.72
C VAL A 160 5.63 4.44 31.81
N SER A 161 6.04 5.67 32.11
CA SER A 161 5.80 6.85 31.30
C SER A 161 6.51 6.73 29.94
N LYS A 162 5.80 7.11 28.89
CA LYS A 162 6.34 7.33 27.55
C LYS A 162 7.31 8.52 27.59
N SER A 163 8.54 8.34 27.09
CA SER A 163 9.40 9.45 26.68
C SER A 163 9.56 9.42 25.15
N ALA A 164 9.08 10.49 24.51
CA ALA A 164 9.35 10.79 23.10
C ALA A 164 10.81 11.25 22.95
N PRO A 165 11.50 10.95 21.83
CA PRO A 165 12.77 11.59 21.55
C PRO A 165 12.54 13.01 21.03
N SER A 166 13.09 13.96 21.78
CA SER A 166 13.18 15.39 21.49
C SER A 166 13.80 15.67 20.12
N ALA A 167 13.16 16.57 19.38
CA ALA A 167 13.79 17.35 18.31
C ALA A 167 15.07 18.03 18.84
N ARG A 168 16.13 18.01 18.03
CA ARG A 168 17.29 18.89 18.17
C ARG A 168 17.40 19.73 16.90
N CYS A 169 17.82 20.97 17.15
CA CYS A 169 17.89 22.14 16.27
C CYS A 169 18.47 21.89 14.88
#